data_AF-A0A8H6FP67-F1
#
_entry.id   AF-A0A8H6FP67-F1
#
_cell.length_a   1.000
_cell.length_b   1.000
_cell.length_c   1.000
_cell.angle_alpha   90.00
_cell.angle_beta   90.00
_cell.angle_gamma   90.00
#
_symmetry.space_group_name_H-M   'P 1'
#
loop_
_entity.id
_entity.type
_entity.pdbx_description
1 polymer ?
#
loop_
_entity_poly.entity_id
_entity_poly.type
_entity_poly.pdbx_seq_one_letter_code
_entity_poly.pdbx_strand_id
1 'polypeptide(L)'
;MGDPLSISASAAGLVSLGLTVCSGLLDYYSAWKDQPSDVSEMRESLIALNKTFELLDERVHHPLFDPKSVDRVTKSIKSCDAGVQRLRTKLEKIRNAKPGMSARFQRARYPFQRKTLEKLRRTISDLRSNLSLAITLQLDISTTSLDRLSQVDTSIKKLIDNSEVSSTKILDSISKVHLSQEQEKLRALSSEEQDVIKWLSPLEFFSKQSDALSRHQKGTGRWLLESNEFRSWVGTAGRVLWCPGMRE
;
A
#
# COMPACT_ATOMS: atom_id res chain seq x y z
N MET A 1 -22.78 1.53 22.41
CA MET A 1 -21.47 1.72 21.76
C MET A 1 -21.28 3.22 21.64
N GLY A 2 -20.16 3.77 22.11
CA GLY A 2 -19.90 5.20 21.99
C GLY A 2 -19.15 5.47 20.70
N ASP A 3 -19.55 6.49 19.96
CA ASP A 3 -18.86 6.88 18.74
C ASP A 3 -17.42 7.33 19.05
N PRO A 4 -16.43 7.08 18.17
CA PRO A 4 -15.05 7.49 18.37
C PRO A 4 -14.89 8.97 18.72
N LEU A 5 -15.74 9.83 18.14
CA LEU A 5 -15.79 11.27 18.41
C LEU A 5 -16.29 11.61 19.82
N SER A 6 -17.30 10.90 20.32
CA SER A 6 -17.83 11.09 21.68
C SER A 6 -16.83 10.67 22.75
N ILE A 7 -16.09 9.60 22.47
CA ILE A 7 -15.06 9.08 23.38
C ILE A 7 -13.82 9.96 23.35
N SER A 8 -13.48 10.51 22.20
CA SER A 8 -12.42 11.52 22.08
C SER A 8 -12.77 12.78 22.88
N ALA A 9 -14.01 13.26 22.79
CA ALA A 9 -14.47 14.41 23.57
C ALA A 9 -14.47 14.13 25.09
N SER A 10 -14.92 12.94 25.52
CA SER A 10 -14.91 12.54 26.93
C SER A 10 -13.49 12.34 27.47
N ALA A 11 -12.59 11.78 26.67
CA ALA A 11 -11.18 11.63 27.00
C ALA A 11 -10.51 12.98 27.15
N ALA A 12 -10.70 13.88 26.17
CA ALA A 12 -10.16 15.24 26.19
C ALA A 12 -10.66 16.04 27.40
N GLY A 13 -11.94 15.92 27.75
CA GLY A 13 -12.50 16.57 28.94
C GLY A 13 -11.88 16.07 30.25
N LEU A 14 -11.64 14.76 30.36
CA LEU A 14 -11.02 14.16 31.55
C LEU A 14 -9.52 14.46 31.62
N VAL A 15 -8.82 14.45 30.49
CA VAL A 15 -7.41 14.82 30.38
C VAL A 15 -7.22 16.29 30.75
N SER A 16 -8.04 17.20 30.19
CA SER A 16 -8.01 18.62 30.55
C SER A 16 -8.26 18.86 32.04
N LEU A 17 -9.23 18.15 32.62
CA LEU A 17 -9.50 18.20 34.05
C LEU A 17 -8.32 17.65 34.88
N GLY A 18 -7.73 16.53 34.47
CA GLY A 18 -6.56 15.92 35.08
C GLY A 18 -5.35 16.85 35.09
N LEU A 19 -5.06 17.49 33.95
CA LEU A 19 -3.99 18.47 33.80
C LEU A 19 -4.23 19.70 34.69
N THR A 20 -5.45 20.23 34.74
CA THR A 20 -5.79 21.38 35.60
C THR A 20 -5.59 21.06 37.08
N VAL A 21 -6.01 19.87 37.51
CA VAL A 21 -5.87 19.43 38.91
C VAL A 21 -4.41 19.14 39.26
N CYS A 22 -3.64 18.52 38.36
CA CYS A 22 -2.22 18.25 38.57
C CYS A 22 -1.40 19.55 38.61
N SER A 23 -1.67 20.48 37.69
CA SER A 23 -1.04 21.81 37.66
C SER A 23 -1.34 22.60 38.93
N GLY A 24 -2.62 22.69 39.35
CA GLY A 24 -2.98 23.39 40.58
C GLY A 24 -2.35 22.80 41.85
N LEU A 25 -2.12 21.47 41.88
CA LEU A 25 -1.35 20.83 42.95
C LEU A 25 0.14 21.15 42.85
N LEU A 26 0.72 21.15 41.64
CA LEU A 26 2.12 21.51 41.41
C LEU A 26 2.42 22.96 41.78
N ASP A 27 1.54 23.90 41.43
CA ASP A 27 1.64 25.31 41.80
C ASP A 27 1.62 25.48 43.33
N TYR A 28 0.69 24.80 44.00
CA TYR A 28 0.62 24.78 45.45
C TYR A 28 1.90 24.23 46.11
N TYR A 29 2.45 23.14 45.59
CA TYR A 29 3.70 22.55 46.11
C TYR A 29 4.95 23.31 45.69
N SER A 30 4.91 24.13 44.64
CA SER A 30 6.04 24.96 44.16
C SER A 30 6.26 26.22 45.01
N ALA A 31 5.22 26.70 45.70
CA ALA A 31 5.30 27.85 46.58
C ALA A 31 6.07 27.58 47.90
N TRP A 32 6.51 26.34 48.12
CA TRP A 32 7.21 25.89 49.33
C TRP A 32 8.72 25.86 49.09
N LYS A 33 9.45 26.79 49.72
CA LYS A 33 10.88 27.04 49.47
C LYS A 33 11.85 26.08 50.19
N ASP A 34 11.43 25.50 51.32
CA ASP A 34 12.18 24.48 52.08
C ASP A 34 11.43 23.13 51.98
N GLN A 35 11.79 22.32 50.98
CA GLN A 35 10.99 21.15 50.60
C GLN A 35 11.51 19.86 51.27
N PRO A 36 10.71 19.17 52.10
CA PRO A 36 11.05 17.84 52.62
C PRO A 36 11.11 16.80 51.50
N SER A 37 11.93 15.74 51.66
CA SER A 37 12.05 14.62 50.69
C SER A 37 10.70 14.07 50.24
N ASP A 38 9.75 13.89 51.16
CA ASP A 38 8.41 13.36 50.89
C ASP A 38 7.58 14.25 49.95
N VAL A 39 7.80 15.57 49.96
CA VAL A 39 7.10 16.53 49.10
C VAL A 39 7.76 16.58 47.71
N SER A 40 9.08 16.39 47.64
CA SER A 40 9.80 16.26 46.36
C SER A 40 9.34 15.01 45.60
N GLU A 41 9.26 13.85 46.25
CA GLU A 41 8.76 12.60 45.63
C GLU A 41 7.31 12.73 45.15
N MET A 42 6.48 13.47 45.91
CA MET A 42 5.10 13.75 45.55
C MET A 42 5.02 14.64 44.31
N ARG A 43 5.87 15.67 44.23
CA ARG A 43 5.99 16.56 43.06
C ARG A 43 6.46 15.80 41.82
N GLU A 44 7.47 14.95 41.95
CA GLU A 44 7.92 14.08 40.84
C GLU A 44 6.81 13.14 40.36
N SER A 45 6.05 12.56 41.28
CA SER A 45 4.90 11.70 40.95
C SER A 45 3.79 12.46 40.24
N LEU A 46 3.54 13.71 40.62
CA LEU A 46 2.58 14.61 39.94
C LEU A 46 3.07 15.00 38.54
N ILE A 47 4.36 15.32 38.38
CA ILE A 47 4.96 15.62 37.07
C ILE A 47 4.86 14.40 36.14
N ALA A 48 5.17 13.20 36.64
CA ALA A 48 5.04 11.97 35.86
C ALA A 48 3.59 11.71 35.42
N LEU A 49 2.62 11.98 36.31
CA LEU A 49 1.20 11.86 35.99
C LEU A 49 0.76 12.90 34.94
N ASN A 50 1.23 14.14 35.05
CA ASN A 50 0.94 15.21 34.08
C ASN A 50 1.43 14.84 32.67
N LYS A 51 2.69 14.38 32.56
CA LYS A 51 3.25 13.89 31.29
C LYS A 51 2.46 12.73 30.70
N THR A 52 1.90 11.87 31.56
CA THR A 52 1.07 10.75 31.13
C THR A 52 -0.27 11.24 30.55
N PHE A 53 -0.86 12.31 31.11
CA PHE A 53 -2.06 12.94 30.57
C PHE A 53 -1.79 13.67 29.24
N GLU A 54 -0.65 14.35 29.10
CA GLU A 54 -0.23 15.00 27.84
C GLU A 54 -0.08 13.99 26.69
N LEU A 55 0.63 12.87 26.94
CA LEU A 55 0.79 11.79 25.95
C LEU A 55 -0.53 11.13 25.56
N LEU A 56 -1.49 11.07 26.50
CA LEU A 56 -2.83 10.57 26.23
C LEU A 56 -3.62 11.56 25.36
N ASP A 57 -3.47 12.86 25.58
CA ASP A 57 -4.12 13.91 24.80
C ASP A 57 -3.70 13.87 23.33
N GLU A 58 -2.38 13.85 23.07
CA GLU A 58 -1.82 13.78 21.73
C GLU A 58 -2.31 12.55 20.96
N ARG A 59 -2.55 11.45 21.68
CA ARG A 59 -2.97 10.18 21.09
C ARG A 59 -4.45 10.13 20.77
N VAL A 60 -5.30 10.66 21.65
CA VAL A 60 -6.75 10.71 21.41
C VAL A 60 -7.08 11.57 20.19
N HIS A 61 -6.28 12.61 19.95
CA HIS A 61 -6.41 13.47 18.77
C HIS A 61 -5.75 12.89 17.51
N HIS A 62 -5.10 11.73 17.58
CA HIS A 62 -4.38 11.16 16.44
C HIS A 62 -5.35 10.54 15.41
N PRO A 63 -5.25 10.87 14.11
CA PRO A 63 -6.20 10.41 13.07
C PRO A 63 -6.19 8.90 12.80
N LEU A 64 -5.23 8.16 13.36
CA LEU A 64 -5.15 6.69 13.29
C LEU A 64 -5.73 5.98 14.53
N PHE A 65 -6.50 6.66 15.39
CA PHE A 65 -7.09 6.03 16.57
C PHE A 65 -8.03 4.89 16.17
N ASP A 66 -7.67 3.66 16.55
CA ASP A 66 -8.36 2.45 16.12
C ASP A 66 -9.71 2.25 16.84
N PRO A 67 -10.80 1.96 16.11
CA PRO A 67 -12.12 1.70 16.68
C PRO A 67 -12.20 0.53 17.68
N LYS A 68 -11.28 -0.44 17.68
CA LYS A 68 -11.30 -1.56 18.65
C LYS A 68 -10.63 -1.17 19.98
N SER A 69 -9.72 -0.20 19.95
CA SER A 69 -9.08 0.39 21.14
C SER A 69 -10.03 1.30 21.94
N VAL A 70 -11.14 1.71 21.33
CA VAL A 70 -12.19 2.57 21.91
C VAL A 70 -12.78 2.00 23.21
N ASP A 71 -13.09 0.70 23.26
CA ASP A 71 -13.70 0.08 24.45
C ASP A 71 -12.73 0.06 25.65
N ARG A 72 -11.45 -0.23 25.38
CA ARG A 72 -10.39 -0.28 26.40
C ARG A 72 -10.04 1.11 26.93
N VAL A 73 -9.98 2.10 26.03
CA VAL A 73 -9.78 3.52 26.38
C VAL A 73 -10.96 4.05 27.20
N THR A 74 -12.19 3.72 26.82
CA THR A 74 -13.40 4.11 27.57
C THR A 74 -13.40 3.55 28.99
N LYS A 75 -13.03 2.28 29.17
CA LYS A 75 -12.90 1.67 30.50
C LYS A 75 -11.82 2.34 31.34
N SER A 76 -10.68 2.67 30.73
CA SER A 76 -9.57 3.33 31.40
C SER A 76 -9.91 4.77 31.81
N ILE A 77 -10.59 5.53 30.93
CA ILE A 77 -11.08 6.89 31.22
C ILE A 77 -12.10 6.88 32.36
N LYS A 78 -13.08 5.96 32.33
CA LYS A 78 -14.07 5.82 33.41
C LYS A 78 -13.42 5.45 34.75
N SER A 79 -12.40 4.60 34.73
CA SER A 79 -11.64 4.25 35.94
C SER A 79 -10.80 5.44 36.45
N CYS A 80 -10.30 6.30 35.56
CA CYS A 80 -9.54 7.50 35.92
C CYS A 80 -10.42 8.62 36.47
N ASP A 81 -11.69 8.72 36.06
CA ASP A 81 -12.61 9.78 36.51
C ASP A 81 -12.72 9.82 38.04
N ALA A 82 -12.95 8.66 38.66
CA ALA A 82 -13.02 8.55 40.11
C ALA A 82 -11.71 8.99 40.81
N GLY A 83 -10.55 8.74 40.21
CA GLY A 83 -9.25 9.18 40.72
C GLY A 83 -9.04 10.68 40.59
N VAL A 84 -9.35 11.25 39.43
CA VAL A 84 -9.24 12.70 39.15
C VAL A 84 -10.21 13.50 40.01
N GLN A 85 -11.45 13.03 40.21
CA GLN A 85 -12.42 13.66 41.10
C GLN A 85 -11.96 13.64 42.57
N ARG A 86 -11.30 12.56 43.02
CA ARG A 86 -10.69 12.49 44.35
C ARG A 86 -9.56 13.49 44.54
N LEU A 87 -8.71 13.68 43.51
CA LEU A 87 -7.67 14.71 43.51
C LEU A 87 -8.30 16.12 43.55
N ARG A 88 -9.33 16.37 42.74
CA ARG A 88 -10.07 17.64 42.70
C ARG A 88 -10.69 18.00 44.05
N THR A 89 -11.39 17.05 44.67
CA THR A 89 -12.04 17.28 45.97
C THR A 89 -11.01 17.61 47.06
N LYS A 90 -9.80 17.02 46.99
CA LYS A 90 -8.71 17.36 47.89
C LYS A 90 -8.15 18.75 47.60
N LEU A 91 -7.98 19.13 46.33
CA LEU A 91 -7.55 20.48 45.93
C LEU A 91 -8.53 21.56 46.41
N GLU A 92 -9.84 21.36 46.24
CA GLU A 92 -10.86 22.31 46.72
C GLU A 92 -10.90 22.43 48.25
N LYS A 93 -10.64 21.34 48.98
CA LYS A 93 -10.51 21.39 50.44
C LYS A 93 -9.29 22.18 50.89
N ILE A 94 -8.20 22.17 50.12
CA ILE A 94 -7.02 23.00 50.38
C ILE A 94 -7.33 24.47 50.07
N ARG A 95 -8.03 24.74 48.96
CA ARG A 95 -8.35 26.09 48.49
C ARG A 95 -9.39 26.83 49.36
N ASN A 96 -10.40 26.12 49.87
CA ASN A 96 -11.52 26.70 50.62
C ASN A 96 -11.30 26.80 52.15
N ALA A 97 -10.11 26.46 52.65
CA ALA A 97 -9.81 26.54 54.08
C ALA A 97 -9.56 28.00 54.51
N LYS A 98 -10.52 28.64 55.21
CA LYS A 98 -10.47 30.06 55.63
C LYS A 98 -9.19 30.45 56.39
N PRO A 99 -8.64 31.66 56.17
CA PRO A 99 -7.49 32.18 56.93
C PRO A 99 -7.95 32.66 58.32
N GLY A 100 -7.67 31.85 59.35
CA GLY A 100 -7.90 32.20 60.75
C GLY A 100 -6.57 32.39 61.48
N MET A 101 -6.31 33.64 61.86
CA MET A 101 -5.36 34.23 62.83
C MET A 101 -4.03 33.50 63.19
N SER A 102 -2.94 34.29 63.07
CA SER A 102 -1.53 34.07 63.46
C SER A 102 -0.59 33.46 62.41
N ALA A 103 0.37 34.29 61.99
CA ALA A 103 1.41 33.98 60.99
C ALA A 103 2.38 32.86 61.42
N ARG A 104 2.39 32.47 62.71
CA ARG A 104 3.20 31.35 63.22
C ARG A 104 2.55 29.98 62.98
N PHE A 105 1.23 29.92 62.81
CA PHE A 105 0.48 28.72 62.41
C PHE A 105 0.40 28.53 60.89
N GLN A 106 0.62 29.58 60.10
CA GLN A 106 0.65 29.49 58.63
C GLN A 106 1.90 28.77 58.09
N ARG A 107 3.02 28.81 58.83
CA ARG A 107 4.19 27.93 58.59
C ARG A 107 3.89 26.44 58.78
N ALA A 108 2.78 26.11 59.46
CA ALA A 108 2.34 24.77 59.79
C ALA A 108 1.00 24.38 59.14
N ARG A 109 0.49 25.15 58.16
CA ARG A 109 -0.83 24.89 57.54
C ARG A 109 -0.78 24.20 56.18
N TYR A 110 0.20 23.31 56.01
CA TYR A 110 -0.13 21.91 55.74
C TYR A 110 1.08 20.96 55.96
N PRO A 111 1.22 20.24 57.09
CA PRO A 111 1.73 18.89 56.99
C PRO A 111 0.54 18.07 56.54
N PHE A 112 0.59 17.57 55.30
CA PHE A 112 -0.27 16.47 54.91
C PHE A 112 0.17 15.40 55.88
N GLN A 113 -0.64 15.10 56.91
CA GLN A 113 -0.42 13.96 57.79
C GLN A 113 0.06 12.81 56.90
N ARG A 114 1.06 12.01 57.31
CA ARG A 114 1.57 10.87 56.51
C ARG A 114 0.44 10.12 55.79
N LYS A 115 -0.68 9.91 56.50
CA LYS A 115 -1.93 9.32 56.00
C LYS A 115 -2.55 10.01 54.77
N THR A 116 -2.51 11.34 54.69
CA THR A 116 -3.07 12.11 53.57
C THR A 116 -2.11 12.13 52.37
N LEU A 117 -0.79 12.22 52.60
CA LEU A 117 0.24 12.03 51.56
C LEU A 117 0.20 10.61 51.00
N GLU A 118 0.08 9.60 51.86
CA GLU A 118 -0.12 8.20 51.50
C GLU A 118 -1.40 8.01 50.68
N LYS A 119 -2.52 8.61 51.09
CA LYS A 119 -3.77 8.58 50.30
C LYS A 119 -3.61 9.24 48.94
N LEU A 120 -2.82 10.32 48.85
CA LEU A 120 -2.56 11.02 47.59
C LEU A 120 -1.66 10.17 46.68
N ARG A 121 -0.57 9.62 47.22
CA ARG A 121 0.33 8.70 46.53
C ARG A 121 -0.40 7.44 46.05
N ARG A 122 -1.30 6.87 46.85
CA ARG A 122 -2.18 5.76 46.42
C ARG A 122 -3.05 6.18 45.24
N THR A 123 -3.71 7.34 45.31
CA THR A 123 -4.55 7.83 44.20
C THR A 123 -3.73 8.04 42.92
N ILE A 124 -2.52 8.58 43.02
CA ILE A 124 -1.63 8.77 41.86
C ILE A 124 -1.11 7.44 41.34
N SER A 125 -0.78 6.49 42.22
CA SER A 125 -0.35 5.14 41.83
C SER A 125 -1.48 4.40 41.10
N ASP A 126 -2.71 4.49 41.61
CA ASP A 126 -3.90 3.89 41.00
C ASP A 126 -4.17 4.52 39.62
N LEU A 127 -4.07 5.85 39.52
CA LEU A 127 -4.18 6.56 38.23
C LEU A 127 -3.07 6.16 37.26
N ARG A 128 -1.81 6.10 37.71
CA ARG A 128 -0.68 5.67 36.88
C ARG A 128 -0.82 4.20 36.45
N SER A 129 -1.37 3.32 37.28
CA SER A 129 -1.63 1.93 36.91
C SER A 129 -2.76 1.82 35.88
N ASN A 130 -3.83 2.59 36.06
CA ASN A 130 -4.93 2.65 35.10
C ASN A 130 -4.48 3.25 33.76
N LEU A 131 -3.59 4.24 33.79
CA LEU A 131 -3.01 4.88 32.60
C LEU A 131 -1.83 4.10 32.01
N SER A 132 -1.15 3.25 32.78
CA SER A 132 -0.13 2.30 32.29
C SER A 132 -0.72 1.32 31.29
N LEU A 133 -1.98 0.93 31.45
CA LEU A 133 -2.72 0.17 30.45
C LEU A 133 -2.93 0.96 29.15
N ALA A 134 -2.87 2.29 29.19
CA ALA A 134 -2.88 3.14 28.00
C ALA A 134 -1.50 3.21 27.31
N ILE A 135 -0.40 2.97 28.02
CA ILE A 135 0.92 2.75 27.39
C ILE A 135 0.94 1.41 26.65
N THR A 136 0.18 0.40 27.08
CA THR A 136 -0.05 -0.81 26.27
C THR A 136 -0.71 -0.51 24.92
N LEU A 137 -1.49 0.57 24.82
CA LEU A 137 -2.02 1.05 23.53
C LEU A 137 -0.93 1.54 22.58
N GLN A 138 0.26 1.93 23.09
CA GLN A 138 1.40 2.30 22.26
C GLN A 138 1.86 1.15 21.37
N LEU A 139 1.80 -0.09 21.89
CA LEU A 139 2.18 -1.29 21.14
C LEU A 139 1.07 -1.70 20.16
N ASP A 140 -0.20 -1.54 20.53
CA ASP A 140 -1.35 -1.92 19.68
C ASP A 140 -1.51 -1.02 18.43
N ILE A 141 -1.12 0.25 18.50
CA ILE A 141 -1.13 1.16 17.33
C ILE A 141 -0.04 0.75 16.33
N SER A 142 1.17 0.44 16.83
CA SER A 142 2.28 0.01 15.98
C SER A 142 1.98 -1.34 15.31
N THR A 143 1.38 -2.30 16.02
CA THR A 143 0.97 -3.58 15.42
C THR A 143 -0.12 -3.39 14.37
N THR A 144 -1.12 -2.56 14.63
CA THR A 144 -2.18 -2.24 13.64
C THR A 144 -1.61 -1.56 12.39
N SER A 145 -0.64 -0.66 12.56
CA SER A 145 0.04 -0.03 11.42
C SER A 145 0.87 -1.03 10.60
N LEU A 146 1.50 -2.01 11.26
CA LEU A 146 2.23 -3.09 10.61
C LEU A 146 1.30 -4.03 9.83
N ASP A 147 0.11 -4.33 10.38
CA ASP A 147 -0.92 -5.12 9.70
C ASP A 147 -1.49 -4.38 8.48
N ARG A 148 -1.69 -3.06 8.57
CA ARG A 148 -2.10 -2.26 7.41
C ARG A 148 -1.01 -2.23 6.33
N LEU A 149 0.27 -2.12 6.72
CA LEU A 149 1.39 -2.19 5.79
C LEU A 149 1.47 -3.56 5.10
N SER A 150 1.25 -4.67 5.83
CA SER A 150 1.23 -6.01 5.23
C SER A 150 0.05 -6.21 4.27
N GLN A 151 -1.11 -5.60 4.57
CA GLN A 151 -2.26 -5.59 3.66
C GLN A 151 -1.98 -4.80 2.37
N VAL A 152 -1.30 -3.65 2.49
CA VAL A 152 -0.84 -2.88 1.32
C VAL A 152 0.16 -3.68 0.49
N ASP A 153 1.16 -4.31 1.11
CA ASP A 153 2.13 -5.18 0.43
C ASP A 153 1.44 -6.32 -0.33
N THR A 154 0.48 -6.98 0.31
CA THR A 154 -0.32 -8.04 -0.32
C THR A 154 -1.14 -7.50 -1.51
N SER A 155 -1.67 -6.28 -1.40
CA SER A 155 -2.46 -5.66 -2.47
C SER A 155 -1.58 -5.26 -3.66
N ILE A 156 -0.37 -4.74 -3.38
CA ILE A 156 0.65 -4.43 -4.38
C ILE A 156 1.07 -5.70 -5.13
N LYS A 157 1.35 -6.79 -4.42
CA LYS A 157 1.70 -8.09 -5.04
C LYS A 157 0.62 -8.56 -6.01
N LYS A 158 -0.65 -8.57 -5.58
CA LYS A 158 -1.78 -8.94 -6.45
C LYS A 158 -1.89 -8.03 -7.69
N LEU A 159 -1.64 -6.74 -7.55
CA LEU A 159 -1.64 -5.80 -8.69
C LEU A 159 -0.50 -6.10 -9.67
N ILE A 160 0.70 -6.41 -9.16
CA ILE A 160 1.86 -6.80 -9.98
C ILE A 160 1.55 -8.09 -10.74
N ASP A 161 1.07 -9.13 -10.06
CA ASP A 161 0.74 -10.42 -10.67
C ASP A 161 -0.32 -10.25 -11.79
N ASN A 162 -1.38 -9.47 -11.52
CA ASN A 162 -2.41 -9.18 -12.51
C ASN A 162 -1.89 -8.37 -13.70
N SER A 163 -0.95 -7.45 -13.46
CA SER A 163 -0.30 -6.64 -14.50
C SER A 163 0.60 -7.49 -15.38
N GLU A 164 1.36 -8.42 -14.81
CA GLU A 164 2.24 -9.34 -15.54
C GLU A 164 1.42 -10.29 -16.43
N VAL A 165 0.34 -10.86 -15.89
CA VAL A 165 -0.60 -11.70 -16.67
C VAL A 165 -1.29 -10.90 -17.79
N SER A 166 -1.63 -9.64 -17.56
CA SER A 166 -2.22 -8.79 -18.61
C SER A 166 -1.19 -8.46 -19.70
N SER A 167 0.06 -8.20 -19.32
CA SER A 167 1.15 -7.88 -20.25
C SER A 167 1.47 -9.06 -21.17
N THR A 168 1.53 -10.29 -20.64
CA THR A 168 1.75 -11.50 -21.46
C THR A 168 0.64 -11.74 -22.48
N LYS A 169 -0.64 -11.58 -22.09
CA LYS A 169 -1.78 -11.68 -23.01
C LYS A 169 -1.76 -10.63 -24.11
N ILE A 170 -1.29 -9.42 -23.80
CA ILE A 170 -1.12 -8.35 -24.79
C ILE A 170 -0.01 -8.73 -25.77
N LEU A 171 1.15 -9.20 -25.30
CA LEU A 171 2.25 -9.64 -26.15
C LEU A 171 1.86 -10.80 -27.08
N ASP A 172 1.09 -11.77 -26.58
CA ASP A 172 0.57 -12.87 -27.39
C ASP A 172 -0.39 -12.38 -28.48
N SER A 173 -1.29 -11.45 -28.14
CA SER A 173 -2.21 -10.84 -29.11
C SER A 173 -1.44 -10.05 -30.18
N ILE A 174 -0.44 -9.26 -29.79
CA ILE A 174 0.42 -8.51 -30.73
C ILE A 174 1.16 -9.47 -31.66
N SER A 175 1.73 -10.55 -31.12
CA SER A 175 2.46 -11.54 -31.91
C SER A 175 1.56 -12.21 -32.94
N LYS A 176 0.31 -12.55 -32.57
CA LYS A 176 -0.69 -13.10 -33.49
C LYS A 176 -1.06 -12.11 -34.60
N VAL A 177 -1.28 -10.84 -34.25
CA VAL A 177 -1.58 -9.78 -35.23
C VAL A 177 -0.43 -9.58 -36.20
N HIS A 178 0.81 -9.56 -35.71
CA HIS A 178 2.00 -9.43 -36.55
C HIS A 178 2.12 -10.58 -37.56
N LEU A 179 1.91 -11.82 -37.11
CA LEU A 179 1.91 -12.99 -37.98
C LEU A 179 0.79 -12.92 -39.04
N SER A 180 -0.43 -12.54 -38.65
CA SER A 180 -1.52 -12.38 -39.62
C SER A 180 -1.24 -11.28 -40.64
N GLN A 181 -0.62 -10.18 -40.22
CA GLN A 181 -0.30 -9.06 -41.09
C GLN A 181 0.79 -9.44 -42.12
N GLU A 182 1.81 -10.18 -41.70
CA GLU A 182 2.84 -10.68 -42.62
C GLU A 182 2.26 -11.66 -43.63
N GLN A 183 1.34 -12.51 -43.19
CA GLN A 183 0.67 -13.48 -44.05
C GLN A 183 -0.29 -12.82 -45.05
N GLU A 184 -0.99 -11.76 -44.66
CA GLU A 184 -1.80 -10.94 -45.56
C GLU A 184 -0.94 -10.23 -46.60
N LYS A 185 0.23 -9.70 -46.21
CA LYS A 185 1.14 -9.03 -47.13
C LYS A 185 1.68 -9.98 -48.20
N LEU A 186 2.07 -11.19 -47.81
CA LEU A 186 2.48 -12.24 -48.75
C LEU A 186 1.35 -12.63 -49.71
N ARG A 187 0.11 -12.74 -49.22
CA ARG A 187 -1.06 -13.02 -50.06
C ARG A 187 -1.37 -11.88 -51.03
N ALA A 188 -1.25 -10.63 -50.58
CA ALA A 188 -1.46 -9.46 -51.42
C ALA A 188 -0.43 -9.42 -52.56
N LEU A 189 0.85 -9.65 -52.26
CA LEU A 189 1.91 -9.74 -53.28
C LEU A 189 1.64 -10.87 -54.29
N SER A 190 1.30 -12.07 -53.82
CA SER A 190 0.97 -13.20 -54.72
C SER A 190 -0.26 -12.92 -55.59
N SER A 191 -1.25 -12.19 -55.07
CA SER A 191 -2.43 -11.77 -55.83
C SER A 191 -2.06 -10.74 -56.90
N GLU A 192 -1.24 -9.74 -56.55
CA GLU A 192 -0.73 -8.75 -57.52
C GLU A 192 0.09 -9.42 -58.63
N GLU A 193 0.95 -10.38 -58.29
CA GLU A 193 1.70 -11.17 -59.27
C GLU A 193 0.76 -11.92 -60.23
N GLN A 194 -0.30 -12.54 -59.72
CA GLN A 194 -1.32 -13.19 -60.55
C GLN A 194 -2.08 -12.22 -61.44
N ASP A 195 -2.42 -11.03 -60.94
CA ASP A 195 -3.09 -10.00 -61.72
C ASP A 195 -2.19 -9.48 -62.86
N VAL A 196 -0.89 -9.28 -62.60
CA VAL A 196 0.09 -8.89 -63.63
C VAL A 196 0.24 -10.00 -64.69
N ILE A 197 0.35 -11.27 -64.28
CA ILE A 197 0.44 -12.39 -65.22
C ILE A 197 -0.80 -12.44 -66.12
N LYS A 198 -1.98 -12.30 -65.53
CA LYS A 198 -3.26 -12.30 -66.25
C LYS A 198 -3.39 -11.11 -67.20
N TRP A 199 -2.86 -9.95 -66.83
CA TRP A 199 -2.81 -8.77 -67.69
C TRP A 199 -1.88 -8.95 -68.90
N LEU A 200 -0.69 -9.52 -68.71
CA LEU A 200 0.27 -9.77 -69.78
C LEU A 200 -0.24 -10.80 -70.80
N SER A 201 -0.91 -11.85 -70.32
CA SER A 201 -1.53 -12.87 -71.19
C SER A 201 -2.65 -13.59 -70.45
N PRO A 202 -3.88 -13.62 -71.01
CA PRO A 202 -4.99 -14.37 -70.43
C PRO A 202 -4.88 -15.90 -70.66
N LEU A 203 -3.78 -16.37 -71.27
CA LEU A 203 -3.58 -17.78 -71.58
C LEU A 203 -3.05 -18.53 -70.34
N GLU A 204 -3.75 -19.60 -69.97
CA GLU A 204 -3.31 -20.58 -68.97
C GLU A 204 -2.17 -21.44 -69.53
N PHE A 205 -0.95 -20.89 -69.53
CA PHE A 205 0.24 -21.55 -70.08
C PHE A 205 0.50 -22.91 -69.45
N PHE A 206 0.27 -23.04 -68.13
CA PHE A 206 0.42 -24.31 -67.42
C PHE A 206 -0.54 -25.37 -67.96
N SER A 207 -1.82 -25.01 -68.16
CA SER A 207 -2.81 -25.92 -68.72
C SER A 207 -2.43 -26.37 -70.13
N LYS A 208 -1.94 -25.45 -70.97
CA LYS A 208 -1.47 -25.78 -72.32
C LYS A 208 -0.21 -26.64 -72.31
N GLN A 209 0.74 -26.36 -71.43
CA GLN A 209 1.95 -27.15 -71.28
C GLN A 209 1.65 -28.54 -70.75
N SER A 210 0.77 -28.65 -69.75
CA SER A 210 0.33 -29.93 -69.18
C SER A 210 -0.44 -30.77 -70.21
N ASP A 211 -1.29 -30.16 -71.03
CA ASP A 211 -1.99 -30.84 -72.13
C ASP A 211 -1.03 -31.27 -73.24
N ALA A 212 -0.03 -30.44 -73.60
CA ALA A 212 1.01 -30.82 -74.53
C ALA A 212 1.87 -31.98 -74.00
N LEU A 213 2.19 -31.95 -72.70
CA LEU A 213 2.97 -32.99 -72.03
C LEU A 213 2.17 -34.29 -71.88
N SER A 214 0.86 -34.22 -71.61
CA SER A 214 0.00 -35.41 -71.50
C SER A 214 -0.17 -36.14 -72.84
N ARG A 215 -0.09 -35.40 -73.96
CA ARG A 215 -0.11 -35.96 -75.32
C ARG A 215 1.25 -36.46 -75.80
N HIS A 216 2.31 -36.26 -75.02
CA HIS A 216 3.66 -36.69 -75.38
C HIS A 216 3.76 -38.21 -75.52
N GLN A 217 4.23 -38.66 -76.68
CA GLN A 217 4.49 -40.07 -76.96
C GLN A 217 5.96 -40.42 -76.70
N LYS A 218 6.21 -41.65 -76.25
CA LYS A 218 7.56 -42.12 -75.96
C LYS A 218 8.42 -42.10 -77.23
N GLY A 219 9.48 -41.30 -77.24
CA GLY A 219 10.38 -41.14 -78.40
C GLY A 219 10.17 -39.85 -79.20
N THR A 220 9.13 -39.07 -78.90
CA THR A 220 8.95 -37.73 -79.48
C THR A 220 10.13 -36.83 -79.15
N GLY A 221 10.58 -36.03 -80.12
CA GLY A 221 11.71 -35.10 -79.99
C GLY A 221 13.10 -35.76 -80.05
N ARG A 222 13.19 -37.09 -79.96
CA ARG A 222 14.47 -37.82 -80.00
C ARG A 222 15.21 -37.59 -81.33
N TRP A 223 14.47 -37.54 -82.44
CA TRP A 223 14.99 -37.23 -83.77
C TRP A 223 15.73 -35.89 -83.86
N LEU A 224 15.32 -34.89 -83.07
CA LEU A 224 15.97 -33.58 -83.02
C LEU A 224 17.10 -33.59 -81.99
N LEU A 225 16.85 -34.09 -80.79
CA LEU A 225 17.80 -34.05 -79.67
C LEU A 225 19.03 -34.95 -79.87
N GLU A 226 18.89 -36.04 -80.61
CA GLU A 226 19.99 -36.93 -80.99
C GLU A 226 20.65 -36.55 -82.32
N SER A 227 20.10 -35.56 -83.05
CA SER A 227 20.69 -35.09 -84.30
C SER A 227 22.07 -34.47 -84.04
N ASN A 228 22.99 -34.67 -84.99
CA ASN A 228 24.34 -34.12 -84.91
C ASN A 228 24.30 -32.59 -85.02
N GLU A 229 23.34 -32.07 -85.78
CA GLU A 229 23.04 -30.67 -86.00
C GLU A 229 22.68 -29.98 -84.67
N PHE A 230 21.75 -30.56 -83.90
CA PHE A 230 21.36 -30.04 -82.59
C PHE A 230 22.50 -30.11 -81.58
N ARG A 231 23.20 -31.24 -81.50
CA ARG A 231 24.32 -31.44 -80.57
C ARG A 231 25.48 -30.48 -80.86
N SER A 232 25.79 -30.27 -82.13
CA SER A 232 26.81 -29.30 -82.55
C SER A 232 26.40 -27.86 -82.25
N TRP A 233 25.11 -27.53 -82.43
CA TRP A 233 24.58 -26.21 -82.11
C TRP A 233 24.63 -25.91 -80.61
N VAL A 234 24.17 -26.82 -79.75
CA VAL A 234 24.21 -26.66 -78.27
C VAL A 234 25.62 -26.39 -77.77
N GLY A 235 26.62 -27.05 -78.36
CA GLY A 235 28.03 -26.88 -77.97
C GLY A 235 28.71 -25.61 -78.50
N THR A 236 28.06 -24.83 -79.37
CA THR A 236 28.68 -23.68 -80.05
C THR A 236 27.90 -22.39 -79.78
N ALA A 237 28.48 -21.47 -79.00
CA ALA A 237 27.86 -20.18 -78.72
C ALA A 237 27.70 -19.32 -79.99
N GLY A 238 26.56 -18.64 -80.11
CA GLY A 238 26.31 -17.65 -81.18
C GLY A 238 25.88 -18.19 -82.54
N ARG A 239 25.57 -19.49 -82.67
CA ARG A 239 25.00 -20.05 -83.91
C ARG A 239 23.47 -20.12 -83.87
N VAL A 240 22.85 -20.08 -85.03
CA VAL A 240 21.40 -20.28 -85.22
C VAL A 240 21.17 -21.69 -85.75
N LEU A 241 20.35 -22.49 -85.06
CA LEU A 241 19.87 -23.77 -85.57
C LEU A 241 18.51 -23.55 -86.24
N TRP A 242 18.43 -23.91 -87.52
CA TRP A 242 17.16 -23.88 -88.24
C TRP A 242 16.44 -25.22 -88.06
N CYS A 243 15.24 -25.18 -87.47
CA CYS A 243 14.40 -26.35 -87.23
C CYS A 243 13.15 -26.29 -88.12
N PRO A 244 13.17 -26.84 -89.36
CA PRO A 244 12.04 -26.76 -90.28
C PRO A 244 10.84 -27.66 -89.89
N GLY A 245 10.90 -28.34 -88.74
CA GLY A 245 9.93 -29.37 -88.35
C GLY A 245 10.18 -30.71 -89.04
N MET A 246 9.37 -31.72 -88.70
CA MET A 246 9.33 -32.98 -89.45
C MET A 246 8.63 -32.73 -90.79
N ARG A 247 9.32 -32.97 -91.90
CA ARG A 247 8.68 -33.08 -93.21
C ARG A 247 8.17 -34.51 -93.35
N GLU A 248 6.90 -34.66 -93.73
CA GLU A 248 6.28 -35.95 -94.08
C GLU A 248 6.99 -36.62 -95.27
#